data_AF-A0A137PCC7-F1
#
_entry.id   AF-A0A137PCC7-F1
#
_cell.length_a   1.000
_cell.length_b   1.000
_cell.length_c   1.000
_cell.angle_alpha   90.00
_cell.angle_beta   90.00
_cell.angle_gamma   90.00
#
_symmetry.space_group_name_H-M   'P 1'
#
loop_
_entity.id
_entity.type
_entity.pdbx_description
1 polymer ?
#
loop_
_entity_poly.entity_id
_entity_poly.type
_entity_poly.pdbx_seq_one_letter_code
_entity_poly.pdbx_strand_id
1 'polypeptide(L)'
;MVGYYFLDAFTGTSSKAGCNPGTRDPTNSRAFSILAGLFCLITILSGILVTFFGHRNMNRWVEVYLNNGAYHEEDKEELKKKLRRMAQLSFLYPLATCITLPCEMAFNFKMATGVRDRNLISGMAITGGISGLLTLIAFAIDPTVWRTFKAAFIIIKQRRLGVTETKDSNDIELMDL
;
A
#
# COMPACT_ATOMS: atom_id res chain seq x y z
N MET A 1 -8.29 10.73 4.95
CA MET A 1 -9.59 11.24 5.48
C MET A 1 -9.58 11.50 6.98
N VAL A 2 -9.01 10.62 7.81
CA VAL A 2 -9.01 10.78 9.29
C VAL A 2 -8.41 12.13 9.75
N GLY A 3 -7.28 12.56 9.18
CA GLY A 3 -6.67 13.85 9.52
C GLY A 3 -7.56 15.06 9.23
N TYR A 4 -8.33 15.04 8.13
CA TYR A 4 -9.23 16.14 7.77
C TYR A 4 -10.48 16.21 8.66
N TYR A 5 -10.90 15.08 9.24
CA TYR A 5 -11.99 15.03 10.21
C TYR A 5 -11.61 15.74 11.51
N PHE A 6 -10.38 15.55 12.00
CA PHE A 6 -9.89 16.23 13.20
C PHE A 6 -9.58 17.71 13.00
N LEU A 7 -9.43 18.16 11.76
CA LEU A 7 -9.20 19.56 11.40
C LEU A 7 -10.52 20.34 11.13
N ASP A 8 -11.67 19.73 11.41
CA ASP A 8 -13.01 20.27 11.10
C ASP A 8 -13.13 20.78 9.65
N ALA A 9 -12.40 20.14 8.74
CA ALA A 9 -12.28 20.61 7.37
C ALA A 9 -13.53 20.30 6.54
N PHE A 10 -14.42 19.43 7.03
CA PHE A 10 -15.60 18.95 6.32
C PHE A 10 -16.87 19.66 6.80
N THR A 11 -17.32 20.64 6.02
CA THR A 11 -18.66 21.22 6.18
C THR A 11 -19.63 20.55 5.23
N GLY A 12 -20.72 19.97 5.74
CA GLY A 12 -21.76 19.37 4.90
C GLY A 12 -22.42 20.41 3.99
N THR A 13 -22.35 20.20 2.67
CA THR A 13 -23.04 21.03 1.68
C THR A 13 -23.81 20.15 0.71
N SER A 14 -25.15 20.31 0.65
CA SER A 14 -26.04 19.43 -0.13
C SER A 14 -25.92 19.56 -1.66
N SER A 15 -25.15 20.53 -2.18
CA SER A 15 -25.06 20.83 -3.62
C SER A 15 -23.79 20.32 -4.32
N LYS A 16 -22.98 19.48 -3.65
CA LYS A 16 -21.72 18.98 -4.23
C LYS A 16 -21.73 17.45 -4.33
N ALA A 17 -21.26 16.93 -5.46
CA ALA A 17 -21.18 15.50 -5.78
C ALA A 17 -20.13 14.72 -4.95
N GLY A 18 -19.61 15.28 -3.85
CA GLY A 18 -18.59 14.68 -3.01
C GLY A 18 -18.25 15.52 -1.79
N CYS A 19 -17.68 14.87 -0.77
CA CYS A 19 -17.23 15.51 0.46
C CYS A 19 -15.77 15.95 0.31
N ASN A 20 -15.56 17.22 -0.06
CA ASN A 20 -14.23 17.80 -0.20
C ASN A 20 -13.95 18.73 1.00
N PRO A 21 -12.73 18.72 1.56
CA PRO A 21 -12.37 19.62 2.65
C PRO A 21 -12.33 21.07 2.18
N GLY A 22 -12.78 22.01 3.01
CA GLY A 22 -12.75 23.45 2.72
C GLY A 22 -13.76 23.92 1.66
N THR A 23 -14.80 23.14 1.35
CA THR A 23 -15.78 23.47 0.28
C THR A 23 -16.55 24.77 0.44
N ARG A 24 -16.62 25.29 1.66
CA ARG A 24 -17.31 26.53 2.04
C ARG A 24 -16.47 27.79 1.84
N ASP A 25 -15.15 27.67 1.88
CA ASP A 25 -14.22 28.79 1.72
C ASP A 25 -13.21 28.49 0.59
N PRO A 26 -13.18 29.28 -0.50
CA PRO A 26 -12.25 29.07 -1.61
C PRO A 26 -10.78 29.07 -1.16
N THR A 27 -10.43 29.79 -0.11
CA THR A 27 -9.06 29.86 0.43
C THR A 27 -8.66 28.52 1.03
N ASN A 28 -9.52 27.94 1.87
CA ASN A 28 -9.28 26.65 2.51
C ASN A 28 -9.27 25.52 1.48
N SER A 29 -10.18 25.54 0.51
CA SER A 29 -10.18 24.56 -0.59
C SER A 29 -8.87 24.57 -1.36
N ARG A 30 -8.30 25.75 -1.64
CA ARG A 30 -7.00 25.86 -2.32
C ARG A 30 -5.86 25.33 -1.46
N ALA A 31 -5.81 25.71 -0.19
CA ALA A 31 -4.79 25.23 0.74
C ALA A 31 -4.78 23.70 0.84
N PHE A 32 -5.96 23.08 0.99
CA PHE A 32 -6.07 21.63 1.04
C PHE A 32 -5.68 20.95 -0.27
N SER A 33 -6.04 21.52 -1.42
CA SER A 33 -5.61 20.99 -2.72
C SER A 33 -4.08 21.08 -2.91
N ILE A 34 -3.43 22.16 -2.47
CA ILE A 34 -1.96 22.27 -2.51
C ILE A 34 -1.32 21.21 -1.62
N LEU A 35 -1.78 21.07 -0.37
CA LEU A 35 -1.27 20.06 0.55
C LEU A 35 -1.43 18.65 0.01
N ALA A 36 -2.61 18.31 -0.53
CA ALA A 36 -2.86 17.03 -1.17
C ALA A 36 -1.91 16.77 -2.35
N GLY A 37 -1.74 17.76 -3.24
CA GLY A 37 -0.80 17.67 -4.37
C GLY A 37 0.64 17.45 -3.93
N LEU A 38 1.09 18.14 -2.87
CA LEU A 38 2.42 17.95 -2.29
C LEU A 38 2.59 16.56 -1.68
N PHE A 39 1.61 16.04 -0.96
CA PHE A 39 1.66 14.67 -0.44
C PHE A 39 1.73 13.64 -1.56
N CYS A 40 0.96 13.81 -2.64
CA CYS A 40 1.06 12.95 -3.82
C CYS A 40 2.48 13.02 -4.43
N LEU A 41 3.05 14.21 -4.58
CA LEU A 41 4.41 14.39 -5.11
C LEU A 41 5.47 13.70 -4.23
N ILE A 42 5.43 13.93 -2.92
CA ILE A 42 6.35 13.30 -1.96
C ILE A 42 6.21 11.78 -2.02
N THR A 43 4.98 11.27 -2.11
CA THR A 43 4.72 9.84 -2.21
C THR A 43 5.33 9.25 -3.49
N ILE A 44 5.11 9.89 -4.64
CA ILE A 44 5.70 9.46 -5.92
C ILE A 44 7.23 9.45 -5.83
N LEU A 45 7.84 10.54 -5.35
CA LEU A 45 9.30 10.63 -5.20
C LEU A 45 9.84 9.54 -4.26
N SER A 46 9.17 9.33 -3.13
CA SER A 46 9.54 8.28 -2.18
C SER A 46 9.43 6.88 -2.81
N GLY A 47 8.39 6.61 -3.60
CA GLY A 47 8.21 5.34 -4.30
C GLY A 47 9.32 5.09 -5.32
N ILE A 48 9.68 6.10 -6.10
CA ILE A 48 10.81 6.04 -7.04
C ILE A 48 12.12 5.75 -6.30
N LEU A 49 12.41 6.50 -5.23
CA LEU A 49 13.65 6.33 -4.46
C LEU A 49 13.72 4.93 -3.83
N VAL A 50 12.66 4.47 -3.18
CA VAL A 50 12.60 3.13 -2.58
C VAL A 50 12.79 2.05 -3.63
N THR A 51 12.15 2.19 -4.79
CA THR A 51 12.30 1.24 -5.91
C THR A 51 13.75 1.22 -6.41
N PHE A 52 14.35 2.39 -6.60
CA PHE A 52 15.71 2.52 -7.09
C PHE A 52 16.75 1.96 -6.10
N PHE A 53 16.72 2.40 -4.84
CA PHE A 53 17.63 1.91 -3.81
C PHE A 53 17.41 0.44 -3.50
N GLY A 54 16.15 0.00 -3.49
CA GLY A 54 15.78 -1.40 -3.32
C GLY A 54 16.39 -2.27 -4.42
N HIS A 55 16.22 -1.91 -5.69
CA HIS A 55 16.82 -2.65 -6.80
C HIS A 55 18.35 -2.70 -6.72
N ARG A 56 18.99 -1.60 -6.35
CA ARG A 56 20.46 -1.52 -6.28
C ARG A 56 21.04 -2.33 -5.13
N ASN A 57 20.34 -2.38 -3.98
CA ASN A 57 20.87 -3.01 -2.77
C ASN A 57 20.30 -4.42 -2.51
N MET A 58 19.36 -4.90 -3.34
CA MET A 58 18.68 -6.18 -3.15
C MET A 58 19.65 -7.36 -3.07
N ASN A 59 20.63 -7.46 -3.98
CA ASN A 59 21.58 -8.57 -3.97
C ASN A 59 22.40 -8.61 -2.68
N ARG A 60 22.87 -7.43 -2.23
CA ARG A 60 23.63 -7.30 -0.98
C ARG A 60 22.78 -7.66 0.24
N TRP A 61 21.52 -7.21 0.28
CA TRP A 61 20.60 -7.54 1.36
C TRP A 61 20.34 -9.05 1.44
N VAL A 62 20.09 -9.70 0.30
CA VAL A 62 19.88 -11.15 0.24
C VAL A 62 21.12 -11.91 0.71
N GLU A 63 22.32 -11.50 0.29
CA GLU A 63 23.58 -12.14 0.73
C GLU A 63 23.81 -12.00 2.24
N VAL A 64 23.63 -10.79 2.79
CA VAL A 64 23.77 -10.56 4.24
C VAL A 64 22.74 -11.37 5.02
N TYR A 65 21.51 -11.48 4.52
CA TYR A 65 20.46 -12.26 5.14
C TYR A 65 20.80 -13.76 5.19
N LEU A 66 21.26 -14.32 4.07
CA LEU A 66 21.64 -15.74 3.96
C LEU A 66 22.90 -16.08 4.77
N ASN A 67 23.86 -15.16 4.87
CA ASN A 67 25.10 -15.36 5.61
C ASN A 67 24.92 -15.26 7.13
N ASN A 68 23.95 -14.47 7.59
CA ASN A 68 23.65 -14.33 9.02
C ASN A 68 22.76 -15.47 9.56
N GLY A 69 22.11 -16.24 8.68
CA GLY A 69 21.28 -17.37 9.08
C GLY A 69 22.03 -18.69 9.08
N ALA A 70 21.74 -19.55 10.05
CA ALA A 70 22.28 -20.91 10.14
C ALA A 70 21.53 -21.88 9.21
N TYR A 71 21.56 -21.61 7.91
CA TYR A 71 20.90 -22.45 6.89
C TYR A 71 21.87 -23.47 6.28
N HIS A 72 21.36 -24.67 5.97
CA HIS A 72 22.10 -25.64 5.18
C HIS A 72 22.40 -25.10 3.78
N GLU A 73 23.57 -25.45 3.25
CA GLU A 73 24.08 -24.90 1.98
C GLU A 73 23.20 -25.26 0.78
N GLU A 74 22.50 -26.40 0.87
CA GLU A 74 21.55 -26.90 -0.12
C GLU A 74 20.25 -26.05 -0.17
N ASP A 75 19.79 -25.54 0.99
CA ASP A 75 18.56 -24.74 1.10
C ASP A 75 18.78 -23.25 0.76
N LYS A 76 20.02 -22.78 0.85
CA LYS A 76 20.37 -21.35 0.62
C LYS A 76 19.98 -20.87 -0.77
N GLU A 77 20.17 -21.68 -1.81
CA GLU A 77 19.85 -21.28 -3.19
C GLU A 77 18.34 -21.22 -3.45
N GLU A 78 17.54 -22.11 -2.86
CA GLU A 78 16.08 -22.03 -2.95
C GLU A 78 15.55 -20.80 -2.18
N LEU A 79 16.07 -20.58 -0.98
CA LEU A 79 15.71 -19.43 -0.14
C LEU A 79 16.08 -18.10 -0.83
N LYS A 80 17.27 -18.02 -1.45
CA LYS A 80 17.70 -16.87 -2.26
C LYS A 80 16.70 -16.55 -3.37
N LYS A 81 16.22 -17.57 -4.09
CA LYS A 81 15.24 -17.42 -5.16
C LYS A 81 13.88 -16.96 -4.63
N LYS A 82 13.42 -17.49 -3.50
CA LYS A 82 12.21 -17.04 -2.80
C LYS A 82 12.31 -15.57 -2.36
N LEU A 83 13.39 -15.20 -1.66
CA LEU A 83 13.61 -13.84 -1.16
C LEU A 83 13.64 -12.83 -2.30
N ARG A 84 14.34 -13.14 -3.40
CA ARG A 84 14.37 -12.27 -4.59
C ARG A 84 12.98 -12.10 -5.21
N ARG A 85 12.20 -13.17 -5.29
CA ARG A 85 10.82 -13.12 -5.81
C ARG A 85 9.92 -12.28 -4.91
N MET A 86 10.00 -12.45 -3.58
CA MET A 86 9.23 -11.63 -2.64
C MET A 86 9.62 -10.15 -2.71
N ALA A 87 10.93 -9.85 -2.79
CA ALA A 87 11.41 -8.48 -2.96
C ALA A 87 10.88 -7.86 -4.27
N GLN A 88 10.92 -8.59 -5.38
CA GLN A 88 10.36 -8.13 -6.65
C GLN A 88 8.85 -7.85 -6.58
N LEU A 89 8.09 -8.71 -5.91
CA LEU A 89 6.66 -8.49 -5.69
C LEU A 89 6.40 -7.25 -4.82
N SER A 90 7.26 -6.99 -3.83
CA SER A 90 7.13 -5.81 -2.97
C SER A 90 7.33 -4.48 -3.73
N PHE A 91 8.15 -4.46 -4.80
CA PHE A 91 8.33 -3.27 -5.65
C PHE A 91 7.11 -2.95 -6.51
N LEU A 92 6.20 -3.91 -6.70
CA LEU A 92 4.97 -3.67 -7.46
C LEU A 92 4.09 -2.60 -6.80
N TYR A 93 4.10 -2.51 -5.47
CA TYR A 93 3.31 -1.54 -4.72
C TYR A 93 3.79 -0.08 -4.92
N PRO A 94 5.08 0.26 -4.70
CA PRO A 94 5.63 1.56 -5.08
C PRO A 94 5.45 1.88 -6.57
N LEU A 95 5.62 0.90 -7.46
CA LEU A 95 5.43 1.12 -8.90
C LEU A 95 3.98 1.48 -9.26
N ALA A 96 3.01 0.75 -8.69
CA ALA A 96 1.60 1.04 -8.89
C ALA A 96 1.24 2.45 -8.44
N THR A 97 1.73 2.87 -7.26
CA THR A 97 1.51 4.24 -6.77
C THR A 97 2.13 5.31 -7.68
N CYS A 98 3.30 5.05 -8.27
CA CYS A 98 3.91 5.96 -9.24
C CYS A 98 3.08 6.13 -10.53
N ILE A 99 2.29 5.12 -10.92
CA ILE A 99 1.42 5.17 -12.10
C ILE A 99 0.08 5.84 -11.77
N THR A 100 -0.46 5.61 -10.57
CA THR A 100 -1.83 6.01 -10.25
C THR A 100 -1.95 7.42 -9.65
N LEU A 101 -0.93 7.87 -8.91
CA LEU A 101 -0.90 9.18 -8.26
C LEU A 101 -0.66 10.41 -9.17
N PRO A 102 0.02 10.34 -10.33
CA PRO A 102 0.26 11.51 -11.16
C PRO A 102 -1.01 12.24 -11.61
N CYS A 103 -2.09 11.51 -11.93
CA CYS A 103 -3.38 12.11 -12.29
C CYS A 103 -4.01 12.84 -11.09
N GLU A 104 -3.94 12.27 -9.90
CA GLU A 104 -4.43 12.90 -8.66
C GLU A 104 -3.60 14.12 -8.28
N MET A 105 -2.28 14.04 -8.41
CA MET A 105 -1.35 15.16 -8.22
C MET A 105 -1.68 16.31 -9.18
N ALA A 106 -1.81 16.03 -10.48
CA ALA A 106 -2.14 17.02 -11.49
C ALA A 106 -3.51 17.66 -11.25
N PHE A 107 -4.51 16.87 -10.86
CA PHE A 107 -5.82 17.37 -10.47
C PHE A 107 -5.73 18.33 -9.27
N ASN A 108 -5.01 17.95 -8.21
CA ASN A 108 -4.87 18.78 -7.01
C ASN A 108 -4.15 20.11 -7.28
N PHE A 109 -3.09 20.11 -8.10
CA PHE A 109 -2.44 21.36 -8.50
C PHE A 109 -3.32 22.24 -9.40
N LYS A 110 -4.10 21.66 -10.32
CA LYS A 110 -5.10 22.41 -11.10
C LYS A 110 -6.23 22.96 -10.23
N MET A 111 -6.70 22.19 -9.25
CA MET A 111 -7.73 22.63 -8.32
C MET A 111 -7.24 23.83 -7.47
N ALA A 112 -5.94 23.91 -7.17
CA ALA A 112 -5.35 25.05 -6.47
C ALA A 112 -5.48 26.38 -7.24
N THR A 113 -5.60 26.37 -8.57
CA THR A 113 -5.87 27.58 -9.37
C THR A 113 -7.36 27.95 -9.39
N GLY A 114 -8.22 27.12 -8.81
CA GLY A 114 -9.67 27.30 -8.77
C GLY A 114 -10.41 26.77 -10.00
N VAL A 115 -9.71 26.15 -10.95
CA VAL A 115 -10.32 25.60 -12.17
C VAL A 115 -10.60 24.11 -12.00
N ARG A 116 -11.86 23.72 -12.19
CA ARG A 116 -12.29 22.32 -12.12
C ARG A 116 -12.35 21.70 -13.51
N ASP A 117 -11.37 20.86 -13.83
CA ASP A 117 -11.28 20.16 -15.11
C ASP A 117 -11.95 18.78 -15.01
N ARG A 118 -13.00 18.54 -15.82
CA ARG A 118 -13.72 17.26 -15.83
C ARG A 118 -12.84 16.11 -16.32
N ASN A 119 -11.92 16.36 -17.24
CA ASN A 119 -11.05 15.32 -17.80
C ASN A 119 -10.10 14.77 -16.74
N LEU A 120 -9.56 15.65 -15.89
CA LEU A 120 -8.70 15.25 -14.77
C LEU A 120 -9.47 14.49 -13.68
N ILE A 121 -10.74 14.83 -13.44
CA ILE A 121 -11.60 14.09 -12.50
C ILE A 121 -11.84 12.67 -12.99
N SER A 122 -12.19 12.50 -14.26
CA SER A 122 -12.35 11.17 -14.86
C SER A 122 -11.04 10.39 -14.81
N GLY A 123 -9.92 11.05 -15.10
CA GLY A 123 -8.58 10.46 -14.98
C GLY A 123 -8.29 9.94 -13.57
N MET A 124 -8.55 10.75 -12.55
CA MET A 124 -8.37 10.38 -11.14
C MET A 124 -9.27 9.20 -10.72
N ALA A 125 -10.53 9.17 -11.19
CA ALA A 125 -11.42 8.04 -10.92
C ALA A 125 -10.92 6.74 -11.56
N ILE A 126 -10.45 6.81 -12.80
CA ILE A 126 -9.90 5.66 -13.52
C ILE A 126 -8.61 5.18 -12.85
N THR A 127 -7.65 6.07 -12.56
CA THR A 127 -6.40 5.68 -11.91
C THR A 127 -6.63 5.17 -10.49
N GLY A 128 -7.59 5.73 -9.76
CA GLY A 128 -8.02 5.22 -8.46
C GLY A 128 -8.59 3.79 -8.56
N GLY A 129 -9.45 3.53 -9.54
CA GLY A 129 -9.98 2.18 -9.81
C GLY A 129 -8.89 1.18 -10.18
N ILE A 130 -7.98 1.57 -11.07
CA ILE A 130 -6.81 0.76 -11.45
C ILE A 130 -5.93 0.48 -10.24
N SER A 131 -5.71 1.46 -9.37
CA SER A 131 -4.95 1.28 -8.13
C SER A 131 -5.56 0.20 -7.23
N GLY A 132 -6.89 0.23 -7.06
CA GLY A 132 -7.60 -0.79 -6.30
C GLY A 132 -7.47 -2.19 -6.93
N LEU A 133 -7.59 -2.28 -8.24
CA LEU A 133 -7.44 -3.54 -8.98
C LEU A 133 -6.02 -4.10 -8.85
N LEU A 134 -4.99 -3.27 -9.06
CA LEU A 134 -3.59 -3.68 -8.92
C LEU A 134 -3.28 -4.15 -7.49
N THR A 135 -3.83 -3.46 -6.50
CA THR A 135 -3.68 -3.84 -5.09
C THR A 135 -4.33 -5.21 -4.82
N LEU A 136 -5.53 -5.45 -5.37
CA LEU A 136 -6.21 -6.74 -5.26
C LEU A 136 -5.42 -7.87 -5.92
N ILE A 137 -4.88 -7.63 -7.12
CA ILE A 137 -4.03 -8.60 -7.83
C ILE A 137 -2.77 -8.90 -7.02
N ALA A 138 -2.12 -7.87 -6.47
CA ALA A 138 -0.93 -8.04 -5.64
C ALA A 138 -1.23 -8.90 -4.40
N PHE A 139 -2.34 -8.64 -3.70
CA PHE A 139 -2.78 -9.49 -2.58
C PHE A 139 -3.13 -10.92 -3.00
N ALA A 140 -3.71 -11.12 -4.18
CA ALA A 140 -4.04 -12.45 -4.68
C ALA A 140 -2.80 -13.29 -5.04
N ILE A 141 -1.71 -12.64 -5.46
CA ILE A 141 -0.45 -13.32 -5.83
C ILE A 141 0.43 -13.57 -4.60
N ASP A 142 0.30 -12.78 -3.54
CA ASP A 142 1.12 -12.90 -2.35
C ASP A 142 0.81 -14.20 -1.56
N PRO A 143 1.75 -15.17 -1.51
CA PRO A 143 1.55 -16.42 -0.79
C PRO A 143 1.40 -16.22 0.73
N THR A 144 1.95 -15.14 1.28
CA THR A 144 1.90 -14.81 2.71
C THR A 144 0.48 -14.49 3.14
N VAL A 145 -0.26 -13.79 2.28
CA VAL A 145 -1.68 -13.46 2.49
C VAL A 145 -2.51 -14.74 2.58
N TRP A 146 -2.29 -15.67 1.65
CA TRP A 146 -2.98 -16.96 1.66
C TRP A 146 -2.64 -17.82 2.87
N ARG A 147 -1.38 -17.85 3.30
CA ARG A 147 -0.95 -18.56 4.52
C ARG A 147 -1.64 -17.99 5.76
N THR A 148 -1.64 -16.67 5.90
CA THR A 148 -2.28 -15.97 7.01
C THR A 148 -3.79 -16.19 7.01
N PHE A 149 -4.43 -16.15 5.84
CA PHE A 149 -5.86 -16.41 5.69
C PHE A 149 -6.23 -17.84 6.09
N LYS A 150 -5.44 -18.84 5.67
CA LYS A 150 -5.61 -20.24 6.09
C LYS A 150 -5.46 -20.40 7.59
N ALA A 151 -4.41 -19.82 8.19
CA ALA A 151 -4.19 -19.87 9.64
C ALA A 151 -5.36 -19.25 10.41
N ALA A 152 -5.81 -18.05 9.99
CA ALA A 152 -6.96 -17.39 10.58
C ALA A 152 -8.25 -18.23 10.45
N PHE A 153 -8.46 -18.87 9.29
CA PHE A 153 -9.61 -19.75 9.07
C PHE A 153 -9.59 -20.97 9.99
N ILE A 154 -8.42 -21.58 10.20
CA ILE A 154 -8.25 -22.70 11.15
C ILE A 154 -8.59 -22.25 12.57
N ILE A 155 -8.05 -21.12 13.03
CA ILE A 155 -8.33 -20.57 14.36
C ILE A 155 -9.83 -20.31 14.55
N ILE A 156 -10.50 -19.72 13.56
CA ILE A 156 -11.95 -19.45 13.61
C ILE A 156 -12.74 -20.77 13.66
N LYS A 157 -12.33 -21.77 12.87
CA LYS A 157 -12.98 -23.10 12.86
C LYS A 157 -12.79 -23.83 14.19
N GLN A 158 -11.61 -23.78 14.78
CA GLN A 158 -11.31 -24.36 16.09
C GLN A 158 -12.11 -23.68 17.21
N ARG A 159 -12.19 -22.34 17.21
CA ARG A 159 -13.03 -21.59 18.16
C ARG A 159 -14.51 -21.97 18.07
N ARG A 160 -15.04 -22.21 16.86
CA ARG A 160 -16.43 -22.68 16.69
C ARG A 160 -16.67 -24.09 17.23
N LEU A 161 -15.66 -24.95 17.25
CA LEU A 161 -15.77 -26.34 17.71
C LEU A 161 -15.58 -26.50 19.24
N GLY A 162 -15.36 -25.41 19.98
CA GLY A 162 -15.24 -25.44 21.44
C GLY A 162 -13.99 -26.15 21.96
N VAL A 163 -13.02 -26.45 21.09
CA VAL A 163 -11.74 -27.03 21.51
C VAL A 163 -10.96 -25.93 22.24
N THR A 164 -10.91 -26.04 23.57
CA THR A 164 -10.10 -25.17 24.43
C THR A 164 -8.68 -25.68 24.33
N GLU A 165 -7.74 -24.84 23.89
CA GLU A 165 -6.33 -25.21 23.73
C GLU A 165 -5.74 -25.69 25.07
N THR A 166 -5.55 -27.00 25.21
CA THR A 166 -4.46 -27.52 26.03
C THR A 166 -3.15 -27.19 25.31
N LYS A 167 -2.56 -26.08 25.75
CA LYS A 167 -1.14 -25.73 25.72
C LYS A 167 -0.19 -26.84 25.22
N ASP A 168 0.26 -26.69 23.98
CA ASP A 168 1.59 -27.09 23.48
C ASP A 168 2.10 -25.84 22.75
N SER A 169 2.98 -24.98 23.25
CA SER A 169 4.32 -25.25 23.79
C SER A 169 5.11 -26.25 22.92
N ASN A 170 5.13 -26.06 21.59
CA ASN A 170 6.37 -26.09 20.78
C ASN A 170 6.13 -26.00 19.25
N ASP A 171 4.91 -26.14 18.72
CA ASP A 171 4.69 -26.18 17.25
C ASP A 171 4.50 -24.81 16.56
N ILE A 172 4.85 -23.71 17.23
CA ILE A 172 5.22 -22.45 16.54
C ILE A 172 6.71 -22.52 16.12
N GLU A 173 7.39 -23.66 16.30
CA GLU A 173 8.54 -24.04 15.46
C GLU A 173 8.06 -24.56 14.10
N LEU A 174 7.47 -23.69 13.29
CA LEU A 174 7.57 -23.80 11.83
C LEU A 174 7.25 -22.44 11.19
N MET A 175 7.85 -21.38 11.73
CA MET A 175 8.25 -20.24 10.90
C MET A 175 9.38 -20.70 9.95
N ASP A 176 9.07 -21.64 9.06
CA ASP A 176 9.86 -21.87 7.86
C ASP A 176 9.58 -20.69 6.91
N LEU A 177 10.45 -19.70 7.08
CA LEU A 177 10.80 -18.64 6.13
C LEU A 177 10.77 -19.13 4.67
#